data_AF-F5VCJ8-F1
#
_entry.id   AF-F5VCJ8-F1
#
_cell.length_a   1.000
_cell.length_b   1.000
_cell.length_c   1.000
_cell.angle_alpha   90.00
_cell.angle_beta   90.00
_cell.angle_gamma   90.00
#
_symmetry.space_group_name_H-M   'P 1'
#
loop_
_entity.id
_entity.type
_entity.pdbx_description
1 polymer ?
#
loop_
_entity_poly.entity_id
_entity_poly.type
_entity_poly.pdbx_seq_one_letter_code
_entity_poly.pdbx_strand_id
1 'polypeptide(L)'
;MNDTNKVEILRQLAITKQLNFLIGSGASVPAIPLMSQCSNNTDLVKVIRDKSNLLLESDDKLSKNDDIRIVLGTYEKLIYAISDVLNLSNSRQTPKEANIFTTNYDLFIEKAVDKILGHTPLVFNDGARGYFSRYLDSSNFNRMVAYKGLNNNYVDELPSLTLIKPHGSVNWEKDVNERVIIKNKVVDNPVVVPPTGYEGQDTFLNNHFHDMLRVFQLELDKPESVLFVLGFSFQDDHIARMIRRALENRRLMIECFCWSDDDKEEYLKNLKYNNRPPKNLKFITPSELGKKHLGLNDLGDILLGDFK
;
A
#
# COMPACT_ATOMS: atom_id res chain seq x y z
N MET A 1 -3.16 -23.10 18.45
CA MET A 1 -1.85 -22.48 18.14
C MET A 1 -1.74 -21.29 19.06
N ASN A 2 -0.71 -21.19 19.90
CA ASN A 2 -0.51 -20.00 20.74
C ASN A 2 -0.27 -18.78 19.83
N ASP A 3 -0.80 -17.62 20.20
CA ASP A 3 -0.76 -16.37 19.42
C ASP A 3 0.67 -15.98 18.99
N THR A 4 1.66 -16.28 19.83
CA THR A 4 3.10 -16.10 19.57
C THR A 4 3.57 -16.78 18.28
N ASN A 5 3.06 -17.99 18.00
CA ASN A 5 3.44 -18.74 16.80
C ASN A 5 2.89 -18.07 15.52
N LYS A 6 1.72 -17.41 15.61
CA LYS A 6 1.11 -16.74 14.46
C LYS A 6 1.87 -15.47 14.07
N VAL A 7 2.24 -14.66 15.06
CA VAL A 7 3.06 -13.45 14.87
C VAL A 7 4.42 -13.80 14.25
N GLU A 8 5.08 -14.83 14.76
CA GLU A 8 6.35 -15.33 14.20
C GLU A 8 6.19 -15.77 12.74
N ILE A 9 5.11 -16.49 12.40
CA ILE A 9 4.82 -16.89 11.02
C ILE A 9 4.66 -15.66 10.12
N LEU A 10 3.92 -14.64 10.53
CA LEU A 10 3.70 -13.43 9.73
C LEU A 10 5.01 -12.70 9.44
N ARG A 11 5.86 -12.55 10.46
CA ARG A 11 7.20 -11.95 10.29
C ARG A 11 8.08 -12.78 9.37
N GLN A 12 8.08 -14.11 9.51
CA GLN A 12 8.84 -15.01 8.64
C GLN A 12 8.37 -14.93 7.19
N LEU A 13 7.05 -14.86 6.94
CA LEU A 13 6.51 -14.66 5.59
C LEU A 13 7.05 -13.35 4.99
N ALA A 14 7.08 -12.27 5.77
CA ALA A 14 7.57 -10.98 5.29
C ALA A 14 9.07 -10.98 4.91
N ILE A 15 9.90 -11.75 5.62
CA ILE A 15 11.35 -11.87 5.36
C ILE A 15 11.65 -12.83 4.18
N THR A 16 10.87 -13.91 4.06
CA THR A 16 11.20 -15.04 3.17
C THR A 16 10.42 -15.07 1.86
N LYS A 17 9.45 -14.17 1.67
CA LYS A 17 8.65 -14.06 0.45
C LYS A 17 8.75 -12.67 -0.16
N GLN A 18 8.42 -12.57 -1.45
CA GLN A 18 8.30 -11.27 -2.10
C GLN A 18 7.15 -10.48 -1.48
N LEU A 19 7.46 -9.28 -1.02
CA LEU A 19 6.62 -8.54 -0.09
C LEU A 19 5.68 -7.58 -0.83
N ASN A 20 4.37 -7.74 -0.64
CA ASN A 20 3.35 -6.86 -1.20
C ASN A 20 2.36 -6.42 -0.13
N PHE A 21 1.87 -5.20 -0.23
CA PHE A 21 0.85 -4.63 0.64
C PHE A 21 -0.29 -4.07 -0.18
N LEU A 22 -1.53 -4.30 0.26
CA LEU A 22 -2.71 -3.59 -0.23
C LEU A 22 -3.30 -2.78 0.92
N ILE A 23 -3.20 -1.45 0.82
CA ILE A 23 -3.63 -0.51 1.85
C ILE A 23 -4.85 0.26 1.34
N GLY A 24 -6.00 0.08 2.00
CA GLY A 24 -7.24 0.79 1.70
C GLY A 24 -7.48 2.02 2.58
N SER A 25 -8.65 2.63 2.44
CA SER A 25 -9.00 3.90 3.12
C SER A 25 -9.15 3.77 4.62
N GLY A 26 -9.46 2.57 5.13
CA GLY A 26 -9.53 2.29 6.57
C GLY A 26 -8.22 2.53 7.31
N ALA A 27 -7.08 2.47 6.61
CA ALA A 27 -5.78 2.74 7.20
C ALA A 27 -5.52 4.24 7.52
N SER A 28 -6.28 5.13 6.89
CA SER A 28 -6.15 6.59 7.07
C SER A 28 -7.15 7.16 8.09
N VAL A 29 -7.99 6.32 8.71
CA VAL A 29 -8.93 6.71 9.77
C VAL A 29 -8.16 6.91 11.09
N PRO A 30 -8.45 7.95 11.90
CA PRO A 30 -9.54 8.94 11.76
C PRO A 30 -9.19 10.18 10.93
N ALA A 31 -7.95 10.34 10.46
CA ALA A 31 -7.52 11.56 9.78
C ALA A 31 -8.30 11.86 8.49
N ILE A 32 -8.68 10.80 7.76
CA ILE A 32 -9.54 10.85 6.58
C ILE A 32 -10.77 9.96 6.84
N PRO A 33 -12.00 10.48 6.69
CA PRO A 33 -13.22 9.71 6.88
C PRO A 33 -13.41 8.68 5.77
N LEU A 34 -14.14 7.61 6.08
CA LEU A 34 -14.53 6.61 5.10
C LEU A 34 -15.58 7.17 4.13
N MET A 35 -15.65 6.59 2.93
CA MET A 35 -16.72 6.89 1.97
C MET A 35 -18.11 6.74 2.59
N SER A 36 -18.34 5.66 3.34
CA SER A 36 -19.63 5.40 3.99
C SER A 36 -20.06 6.50 4.97
N GLN A 37 -19.13 7.35 5.39
CA GLN A 37 -19.36 8.46 6.31
C GLN A 37 -19.57 9.80 5.59
N CYS A 38 -19.37 9.86 4.27
CA CYS A 38 -19.50 11.08 3.47
C CYS A 38 -20.80 11.05 2.65
N SER A 39 -21.54 12.15 2.65
CA SER A 39 -22.80 12.26 1.91
C SER A 39 -22.62 12.26 0.38
N ASN A 40 -21.52 12.85 -0.12
CA ASN A 40 -21.20 12.95 -1.54
C ASN A 40 -19.70 12.68 -1.81
N ASN A 41 -19.40 12.07 -2.96
CA ASN A 41 -18.03 11.75 -3.38
C ASN A 41 -17.15 12.98 -3.62
N THR A 42 -17.74 14.08 -4.11
CA THR A 42 -17.02 15.34 -4.34
C THR A 42 -16.56 15.98 -3.02
N ASP A 43 -17.29 15.77 -1.94
CA ASP A 43 -16.94 16.30 -0.62
C ASP A 43 -15.79 15.49 0.00
N LEU A 44 -15.74 14.18 -0.24
CA LEU A 44 -14.61 13.35 0.19
C LEU A 44 -13.29 13.78 -0.48
N VAL A 45 -13.28 14.02 -1.80
CA VAL A 45 -12.07 14.47 -2.50
C VAL A 45 -11.59 15.82 -1.98
N LYS A 46 -12.50 16.74 -1.65
CA LYS A 46 -12.14 18.03 -1.02
C LYS A 46 -11.49 17.81 0.35
N VAL A 47 -12.09 16.98 1.20
CA VAL A 47 -11.52 16.65 2.52
C VAL A 47 -10.12 16.04 2.38
N ILE A 48 -9.93 15.11 1.44
CA ILE A 48 -8.62 14.50 1.19
C ILE A 48 -7.61 15.57 0.75
N ARG A 49 -8.00 16.50 -0.13
CA ARG A 49 -7.14 17.61 -0.56
C ARG A 49 -6.74 18.52 0.59
N ASP A 50 -7.69 18.90 1.45
CA ASP A 50 -7.42 19.77 2.58
C ASP A 50 -6.45 19.11 3.58
N LYS A 51 -6.70 17.83 3.91
CA LYS A 51 -5.82 17.03 4.77
C LYS A 51 -4.45 16.79 4.14
N SER A 52 -4.39 16.58 2.82
CA SER A 52 -3.13 16.41 2.09
C SER A 52 -2.33 17.72 1.99
N ASN A 53 -3.01 18.88 1.88
CA ASN A 53 -2.33 20.16 1.98
C ASN A 53 -1.72 20.37 3.36
N LEU A 54 -2.47 20.07 4.42
CA LEU A 54 -1.98 20.12 5.80
C LEU A 54 -0.76 19.19 6.01
N LEU A 55 -0.76 17.99 5.40
CA LEU A 55 0.37 17.05 5.43
C LEU A 55 1.66 17.60 4.82
N LEU A 56 1.54 18.48 3.82
CA LEU A 56 2.67 19.11 3.13
C LEU A 56 3.17 20.39 3.82
N GLU A 57 2.47 20.87 4.85
CA GLU A 57 2.93 22.01 5.64
C GLU A 57 4.10 21.64 6.58
N SER A 58 4.66 22.66 7.25
CA SER A 58 5.71 22.49 8.26
C SER A 58 5.27 21.63 9.44
N ASP A 59 6.21 20.88 10.03
CA ASP A 59 5.95 19.97 11.16
C ASP A 59 5.26 20.67 12.36
N ASP A 60 5.53 21.96 12.59
CA ASP A 60 4.88 22.76 13.63
C ASP A 60 3.35 22.82 13.47
N LYS A 61 2.85 22.93 12.24
CA LYS A 61 1.40 22.96 11.98
C LYS A 61 0.80 21.57 12.04
N LEU A 62 1.55 20.56 11.60
CA LEU A 62 1.15 19.17 11.67
C LEU A 62 0.95 18.71 13.11
N SER A 63 1.80 19.17 14.03
CA SER A 63 1.73 18.85 15.46
C SER A 63 0.42 19.27 16.13
N LYS A 64 -0.32 20.22 15.53
CA LYS A 64 -1.61 20.71 16.05
C LYS A 64 -2.80 19.82 15.68
N ASN A 65 -2.63 18.90 14.74
CA ASN A 65 -3.68 17.97 14.33
C ASN A 65 -3.34 16.55 14.80
N ASP A 66 -3.90 16.16 15.94
CA ASP A 66 -3.60 14.87 16.57
C ASP A 66 -3.94 13.69 15.64
N ASP A 67 -5.05 13.73 14.91
CA ASP A 67 -5.46 12.65 14.00
C ASP A 67 -4.45 12.45 12.87
N ILE A 68 -4.05 13.53 12.20
CA ILE A 68 -3.05 13.46 11.11
C ILE A 68 -1.72 12.96 11.66
N ARG A 69 -1.29 13.46 12.83
CA ARG A 69 -0.02 13.04 13.45
C ARG A 69 -0.03 11.56 13.81
N ILE A 70 -1.12 11.06 14.39
CA ILE A 70 -1.28 9.65 14.75
C ILE A 70 -1.21 8.78 13.49
N VAL A 71 -2.03 9.09 12.48
CA VAL A 71 -2.06 8.31 11.23
C VAL A 71 -0.71 8.35 10.53
N LEU A 72 -0.09 9.52 10.38
CA LEU A 72 1.23 9.64 9.77
C LEU A 72 2.28 8.82 10.54
N GLY A 73 2.26 8.84 11.87
CA GLY A 73 3.15 8.02 12.69
C GLY A 73 3.00 6.52 12.45
N THR A 74 1.78 6.04 12.17
CA THR A 74 1.58 4.62 11.82
C THR A 74 2.17 4.26 10.45
N TYR A 75 2.06 5.15 9.46
CA TYR A 75 2.72 4.98 8.17
C TYR A 75 4.25 5.07 8.29
N GLU A 76 4.80 6.04 9.04
CA GLU A 76 6.24 6.16 9.30
C GLU A 76 6.80 4.86 9.88
N LYS A 77 6.11 4.30 10.88
CA LYS A 77 6.47 3.02 11.49
C LYS A 77 6.40 1.86 10.50
N LEU A 78 5.36 1.78 9.68
CA LEU A 78 5.23 0.75 8.65
C LEU A 78 6.38 0.82 7.63
N ILE A 79 6.70 2.01 7.11
CA ILE A 79 7.77 2.19 6.13
C ILE A 79 9.12 1.80 6.73
N TYR A 80 9.38 2.20 7.98
CA TYR A 80 10.58 1.79 8.71
C TYR A 80 10.64 0.25 8.87
N ALA A 81 9.54 -0.37 9.28
CA ALA A 81 9.46 -1.82 9.47
C ALA A 81 9.66 -2.61 8.16
N ILE A 82 9.13 -2.11 7.04
CA ILE A 82 9.38 -2.68 5.71
C ILE A 82 10.87 -2.60 5.39
N SER A 83 11.49 -1.44 5.61
CA SER A 83 12.92 -1.28 5.36
C SER A 83 13.77 -2.24 6.21
N ASP A 84 13.43 -2.44 7.48
CA ASP A 84 14.12 -3.41 8.36
C ASP A 84 14.00 -4.84 7.81
N VAL A 85 12.78 -5.27 7.46
CA VAL A 85 12.52 -6.60 6.89
C VAL A 85 13.29 -6.83 5.57
N LEU A 86 13.33 -5.84 4.69
CA LEU A 86 14.09 -5.93 3.43
C LEU A 86 15.60 -6.05 3.67
N ASN A 87 16.13 -5.43 4.73
CA ASN A 87 17.53 -5.57 5.11
C ASN A 87 17.85 -6.94 5.72
N LEU A 88 16.88 -7.58 6.39
CA LEU A 88 16.99 -8.95 6.88
C LEU A 88 16.85 -10.00 5.76
N SER A 89 16.27 -9.62 4.62
CA SER A 89 16.01 -10.51 3.49
C SER A 89 17.28 -10.87 2.73
N ASN A 90 17.38 -12.15 2.32
CA ASN A 90 18.50 -12.63 1.53
C ASN A 90 18.23 -12.41 0.04
N SER A 91 18.94 -11.46 -0.58
CA SER A 91 18.79 -11.08 -2.00
C SER A 91 18.95 -12.25 -3.00
N ARG A 92 19.57 -13.36 -2.59
CA ARG A 92 19.68 -14.58 -3.42
C ARG A 92 18.42 -15.44 -3.45
N GLN A 93 17.56 -15.29 -2.45
CA GLN A 93 16.34 -16.09 -2.27
C GLN A 93 15.09 -15.27 -2.55
N THR A 94 15.07 -14.02 -2.11
CA THR A 94 13.99 -13.06 -2.32
C THR A 94 14.54 -11.72 -2.76
N PRO A 95 13.93 -11.06 -3.76
CA PRO A 95 14.29 -9.69 -4.11
C PRO A 95 14.16 -8.78 -2.88
N LYS A 96 15.07 -7.82 -2.73
CA LYS A 96 14.96 -6.79 -1.68
C LYS A 96 13.97 -5.69 -2.07
N GLU A 97 12.80 -6.08 -2.56
CA GLU A 97 11.77 -5.18 -3.06
C GLU A 97 10.45 -5.42 -2.33
N ALA A 98 9.81 -4.33 -1.94
CA ALA A 98 8.44 -4.33 -1.43
C ALA A 98 7.55 -3.42 -2.29
N ASN A 99 6.31 -3.86 -2.52
CA ASN A 99 5.31 -3.07 -3.24
C ASN A 99 4.17 -2.67 -2.32
N ILE A 100 3.80 -1.39 -2.31
CA ILE A 100 2.56 -0.90 -1.69
C ILE A 100 1.58 -0.52 -2.79
N PHE A 101 0.46 -1.22 -2.82
CA PHE A 101 -0.70 -0.89 -3.62
C PHE A 101 -1.71 -0.15 -2.72
N THR A 102 -2.21 0.99 -3.18
CA THR A 102 -3.25 1.70 -2.42
C THR A 102 -4.30 2.31 -3.33
N THR A 103 -5.56 2.18 -2.91
CA THR A 103 -6.69 2.86 -3.55
C THR A 103 -6.88 4.28 -3.04
N ASN A 104 -6.03 4.72 -2.11
CA ASN A 104 -6.14 6.04 -1.48
C ASN A 104 -5.49 7.11 -2.34
N TYR A 105 -6.12 8.29 -2.38
CA TYR A 105 -5.61 9.45 -3.13
C TYR A 105 -4.68 10.33 -2.31
N ASP A 106 -4.68 10.17 -0.99
CA ASP A 106 -3.94 10.99 -0.03
C ASP A 106 -2.42 10.82 -0.15
N LEU A 107 -1.67 11.64 0.60
CA LEU A 107 -0.20 11.72 0.55
C LEU A 107 0.47 11.20 1.83
N PHE A 108 -0.20 10.38 2.64
CA PHE A 108 0.38 9.89 3.91
C PHE A 108 1.63 9.02 3.67
N ILE A 109 1.59 8.13 2.68
CA ILE A 109 2.72 7.24 2.36
C ILE A 109 3.90 8.07 1.87
N GLU A 110 3.68 8.99 0.93
CA GLU A 110 4.75 9.85 0.40
C GLU A 110 5.39 10.70 1.51
N LYS A 111 4.58 11.28 2.39
CA LYS A 111 5.09 12.09 3.51
C LYS A 111 5.86 11.24 4.54
N ALA A 112 5.37 10.02 4.82
CA ALA A 112 6.07 9.09 5.71
C ALA A 112 7.41 8.66 5.11
N VAL A 113 7.44 8.32 3.83
CA VAL A 113 8.67 7.98 3.10
C VAL A 113 9.66 9.13 3.15
N ASP A 114 9.25 10.36 2.83
CA ASP A 114 10.12 11.55 2.86
C ASP A 114 10.85 11.71 4.21
N LYS A 115 10.15 11.46 5.32
CA LYS A 115 10.75 11.49 6.66
C LYS A 115 11.69 10.33 6.96
N ILE A 116 11.40 9.12 6.46
CA ILE A 116 12.22 7.92 6.71
C ILE A 116 13.50 7.91 5.84
N LEU A 117 13.40 8.36 4.59
CA LEU A 117 14.52 8.37 3.64
C LEU A 117 15.71 9.23 4.09
N GLY A 118 15.49 10.21 4.96
CA GLY A 118 16.57 11.02 5.54
C GLY A 118 17.53 10.24 6.43
N HIS A 119 17.12 9.07 6.94
CA HIS A 119 17.88 8.31 7.94
C HIS A 119 18.07 6.83 7.61
N THR A 120 17.41 6.33 6.55
CA THR A 120 17.36 4.90 6.23
C THR A 120 17.73 4.66 4.77
N PRO A 121 18.63 3.70 4.44
CA PRO A 121 19.01 3.39 3.07
C PRO A 121 17.92 2.56 2.38
N LEU A 122 16.85 3.23 1.98
CA LEU A 122 15.73 2.69 1.22
C LEU A 122 15.62 3.45 -0.09
N VAL A 123 15.42 2.76 -1.20
CA VAL A 123 15.13 3.39 -2.49
C VAL A 123 13.63 3.48 -2.66
N PHE A 124 13.11 4.67 -2.93
CA PHE A 124 11.67 4.86 -3.18
C PHE A 124 11.37 5.03 -4.67
N ASN A 125 10.33 4.33 -5.14
CA ASN A 125 9.85 4.37 -6.51
C ASN A 125 8.33 4.62 -6.55
N ASP A 126 7.92 5.82 -6.95
CA ASP A 126 6.51 6.17 -7.20
C ASP A 126 6.13 6.08 -8.69
N GLY A 127 6.98 5.46 -9.51
CA GLY A 127 6.79 5.31 -10.95
C GLY A 127 7.11 6.57 -11.77
N ALA A 128 7.52 7.67 -11.15
CA ALA A 128 7.87 8.86 -11.91
C ALA A 128 9.27 8.81 -12.53
N ARG A 129 9.38 9.40 -13.72
CA ARG A 129 10.64 9.69 -14.41
C ARG A 129 10.82 11.19 -14.57
N GLY A 130 12.06 11.65 -14.40
CA GLY A 130 12.44 13.03 -14.61
C GLY A 130 12.76 13.73 -13.28
N TYR A 131 13.40 14.89 -13.40
CA TYR A 131 13.91 15.64 -12.25
C TYR A 131 12.96 16.79 -11.87
N PHE A 132 12.90 17.85 -12.68
CA PHE A 132 11.98 18.98 -12.47
C PHE A 132 10.53 18.66 -12.87
N SER A 133 10.38 17.86 -13.93
CA SER A 133 9.10 17.40 -14.44
C SER A 133 9.04 15.89 -14.27
N ARG A 134 8.33 15.46 -13.22
CA ARG A 134 8.19 14.06 -12.83
C ARG A 134 6.99 13.46 -13.55
N TYR A 135 7.21 12.78 -14.66
CA TYR A 135 6.15 12.13 -15.44
C TYR A 135 5.95 10.69 -14.99
N LEU A 136 4.71 10.28 -14.75
CA LEU A 136 4.39 8.90 -14.43
C LEU A 136 4.64 8.01 -15.67
N ASP A 137 5.37 6.92 -15.48
CA ASP A 137 5.68 5.96 -16.53
C ASP A 137 5.60 4.53 -15.96
N SER A 138 4.64 3.75 -16.47
CA SER A 138 4.35 2.40 -16.02
C SER A 138 5.57 1.47 -16.11
N SER A 139 6.51 1.74 -17.03
CA SER A 139 7.74 0.95 -17.19
C SER A 139 8.72 1.08 -16.00
N ASN A 140 8.55 2.10 -15.16
CA ASN A 140 9.41 2.32 -13.99
C ASN A 140 9.09 1.38 -12.83
N PHE A 141 7.88 0.81 -12.76
CA PHE A 141 7.49 -0.06 -11.65
C PHE A 141 8.22 -1.41 -11.64
N ASN A 142 8.81 -1.82 -12.77
CA ASN A 142 9.55 -3.07 -12.89
C ASN A 142 11.07 -2.87 -12.86
N ARG A 143 11.57 -1.88 -12.10
CA ARG A 143 13.00 -1.56 -12.04
C ARG A 143 13.63 -1.97 -10.71
N MET A 144 14.71 -2.75 -10.81
CA MET A 144 15.60 -3.06 -9.69
C MET A 144 16.68 -1.99 -9.56
N VAL A 145 17.01 -1.61 -8.32
CA VAL A 145 18.18 -0.78 -8.01
C VAL A 145 19.18 -1.62 -7.21
N ALA A 146 20.45 -1.58 -7.61
CA ALA A 146 21.49 -2.37 -6.99
C ALA A 146 22.84 -1.65 -7.02
N TYR A 147 23.69 -1.93 -6.03
CA TYR A 147 25.10 -1.60 -6.11
C TYR A 147 25.80 -2.50 -7.10
N LYS A 148 26.60 -1.88 -7.97
CA LYS A 148 27.50 -2.57 -8.87
C LYS A 148 28.91 -2.47 -8.31
N GLY A 149 29.55 -3.61 -8.03
CA GLY A 149 30.94 -3.61 -7.58
C GLY A 149 31.86 -2.92 -8.60
N LEU A 150 32.97 -2.34 -8.13
CA LEU A 150 33.93 -1.56 -8.95
C LEU A 150 34.41 -2.31 -10.21
N ASN A 151 34.51 -3.64 -10.12
CA ASN A 151 34.94 -4.51 -11.22
C ASN A 151 33.78 -5.21 -11.93
N ASN A 152 32.53 -4.80 -11.71
CA ASN A 152 31.30 -5.46 -12.20
C ASN A 152 31.14 -6.94 -11.79
N ASN A 153 31.89 -7.43 -10.80
CA ASN A 153 31.92 -8.85 -10.44
C ASN A 153 30.74 -9.31 -9.57
N TYR A 154 30.01 -8.39 -8.94
CA TYR A 154 28.80 -8.69 -8.18
C TYR A 154 27.81 -7.53 -8.22
N VAL A 155 26.53 -7.89 -8.08
CA VAL A 155 25.38 -7.00 -7.96
C VAL A 155 24.79 -7.25 -6.57
N ASP A 156 24.67 -6.20 -5.77
CA ASP A 156 24.00 -6.27 -4.47
C ASP A 156 22.74 -5.40 -4.51
N GLU A 157 21.58 -6.03 -4.46
CA GLU A 157 20.30 -5.34 -4.50
C GLU A 157 20.14 -4.41 -3.29
N LEU A 158 19.66 -3.20 -3.57
CA LEU A 158 19.28 -2.26 -2.53
C LEU A 158 17.83 -2.51 -2.11
N PRO A 159 17.50 -2.39 -0.81
CA PRO A 159 16.12 -2.30 -0.37
C PRO A 159 15.37 -1.24 -1.18
N SER A 160 14.30 -1.64 -1.86
CA SER A 160 13.45 -0.74 -2.63
C SER A 160 11.98 -0.88 -2.23
N LEU A 161 11.30 0.25 -2.14
CA LEU A 161 9.87 0.36 -1.89
C LEU A 161 9.20 1.04 -3.09
N THR A 162 8.28 0.32 -3.71
CA THR A 162 7.53 0.79 -4.87
C THR A 162 6.08 1.12 -4.46
N LEU A 163 5.61 2.33 -4.74
CA LEU A 163 4.24 2.80 -4.45
C LEU A 163 3.40 2.87 -5.71
N ILE A 164 2.30 2.11 -5.75
CA ILE A 164 1.41 1.99 -6.91
C ILE A 164 -0.01 2.44 -6.51
N LYS A 165 -0.50 3.48 -7.20
CA LYS A 165 -1.82 4.08 -6.97
C LYS A 165 -2.74 3.88 -8.18
N PRO A 166 -3.49 2.76 -8.27
CA PRO A 166 -4.35 2.47 -9.41
C PRO A 166 -5.49 3.47 -9.61
N HIS A 167 -5.89 4.23 -8.59
CA HIS A 167 -6.97 5.21 -8.70
C HIS A 167 -6.48 6.66 -8.73
N GLY A 168 -5.17 6.88 -8.85
CA GLY A 168 -4.58 8.21 -8.91
C GLY A 168 -4.29 8.84 -7.56
N SER A 169 -3.95 10.13 -7.57
CA SER A 169 -3.58 10.88 -6.37
C SER A 169 -3.86 12.38 -6.50
N VAL A 170 -4.03 13.04 -5.36
CA VAL A 170 -4.35 14.48 -5.31
C VAL A 170 -3.20 15.40 -5.75
N ASN A 171 -1.99 14.86 -5.93
CA ASN A 171 -0.84 15.60 -6.46
C ASN A 171 -0.54 15.28 -7.94
N TRP A 172 -1.41 14.52 -8.63
CA TRP A 172 -1.24 14.18 -10.04
C TRP A 172 -2.02 15.16 -10.92
N GLU A 173 -1.39 15.69 -11.96
CA GLU A 173 -1.99 16.62 -12.93
C GLU A 173 -1.73 16.12 -14.35
N LYS A 174 -2.64 16.38 -15.30
CA LYS A 174 -2.37 16.12 -16.72
C LYS A 174 -1.70 17.32 -17.38
N ASP A 175 -0.71 17.04 -18.22
CA ASP A 175 -0.13 18.05 -19.10
C ASP A 175 -0.94 18.23 -20.39
N VAL A 176 -0.49 19.15 -21.25
CA VAL A 176 -1.12 19.47 -22.55
C VAL A 176 -1.23 18.24 -23.47
N ASN A 177 -0.38 17.23 -23.27
CA ASN A 177 -0.35 15.99 -24.04
C ASN A 177 -1.05 14.83 -23.31
N GLU A 178 -1.91 15.12 -22.32
CA GLU A 178 -2.63 14.13 -21.51
C GLU A 178 -1.73 13.21 -20.67
N ARG A 179 -0.44 13.53 -20.50
CA ARG A 179 0.50 12.75 -19.69
C ARG A 179 0.36 13.14 -18.22
N VAL A 180 0.43 12.16 -17.33
CA VAL A 180 0.34 12.39 -15.89
C VAL A 180 1.69 12.89 -15.35
N ILE A 181 1.66 14.05 -14.68
CA ILE A 181 2.77 14.67 -13.95
C ILE A 181 2.49 14.55 -12.44
N ILE A 182 3.45 14.03 -11.69
CA ILE A 182 3.44 14.03 -10.22
C ILE A 182 4.04 15.35 -9.72
N LYS A 183 3.29 16.10 -8.91
CA LYS A 183 3.74 17.35 -8.29
C LYS A 183 4.13 17.14 -6.83
N ASN A 184 4.95 18.04 -6.31
CA ASN A 184 5.28 18.11 -4.88
C ASN A 184 4.23 18.92 -4.07
N LYS A 185 3.04 19.12 -4.63
CA LYS A 185 1.93 19.85 -4.02
C LYS A 185 0.60 19.23 -4.44
N VAL A 186 -0.44 19.45 -3.63
CA VAL A 186 -1.82 19.17 -4.06
C VAL A 186 -2.17 20.09 -5.22
N VAL A 187 -2.82 19.53 -6.25
CA VAL A 187 -3.20 20.27 -7.46
C VAL A 187 -4.68 20.61 -7.47
N ASP A 188 -5.07 21.57 -8.31
CA ASP A 188 -6.45 22.04 -8.39
C ASP A 188 -7.37 21.07 -9.11
N ASN A 189 -6.87 20.43 -10.17
CA ASN A 189 -7.59 19.44 -10.97
C ASN A 189 -6.84 18.10 -10.91
N PRO A 190 -6.98 17.35 -9.80
CA PRO A 190 -6.23 16.12 -9.63
C PRO A 190 -6.72 15.00 -10.54
N VAL A 191 -5.77 14.17 -10.98
CA VAL A 191 -6.05 12.95 -11.74
C VAL A 191 -6.39 11.84 -10.75
N VAL A 192 -7.68 11.67 -10.48
CA VAL A 192 -8.24 10.64 -9.61
C VAL A 192 -9.40 9.91 -10.30
N VAL A 193 -9.55 8.61 -10.04
CA VAL A 193 -10.77 7.86 -10.38
C VAL A 193 -11.72 8.01 -9.20
N PRO A 194 -12.78 8.84 -9.31
CA PRO A 194 -13.69 9.01 -8.20
C PRO A 194 -14.46 7.72 -7.94
N PRO A 195 -14.81 7.46 -6.68
CA PRO A 195 -15.42 6.19 -6.29
C PRO A 195 -16.93 6.17 -6.58
N THR A 196 -17.29 6.09 -7.86
CA THR A 196 -18.67 6.24 -8.35
C THR A 196 -19.45 4.92 -8.45
N GLY A 197 -18.81 3.79 -8.15
CA GLY A 197 -19.34 2.45 -8.42
C GLY A 197 -19.20 2.00 -9.89
N TYR A 198 -18.75 2.89 -10.78
CA TYR A 198 -18.33 2.59 -12.16
C TYR A 198 -16.81 2.65 -12.34
N GLU A 199 -16.07 2.59 -11.23
CA GLU A 199 -14.61 2.71 -11.17
C GLU A 199 -13.93 1.76 -12.16
N GLY A 200 -14.46 0.55 -12.32
CA GLY A 200 -13.93 -0.44 -13.27
C GLY A 200 -14.00 0.01 -14.74
N GLN A 201 -14.96 0.85 -15.14
CA GLN A 201 -15.08 1.36 -16.50
C GLN A 201 -14.18 2.58 -16.71
N ASP A 202 -14.16 3.53 -15.77
CA ASP A 202 -13.32 4.73 -15.82
C ASP A 202 -11.82 4.41 -15.73
N THR A 203 -11.46 3.44 -14.88
CA THR A 203 -10.08 2.92 -14.74
C THR A 203 -9.63 2.20 -16.02
N PHE A 204 -10.54 1.51 -16.70
CA PHE A 204 -10.23 0.81 -17.96
C PHE A 204 -10.09 1.76 -19.15
N LEU A 205 -10.85 2.86 -19.16
CA LEU A 205 -10.82 3.86 -20.23
C LEU A 205 -9.56 4.73 -20.21
N ASN A 206 -8.89 4.84 -19.06
CA ASN A 206 -7.63 5.55 -18.95
C ASN A 206 -6.46 4.57 -18.89
N ASN A 207 -5.67 4.53 -19.95
CA ASN A 207 -4.53 3.62 -20.12
C ASN A 207 -3.61 3.54 -18.90
N HIS A 208 -3.40 4.65 -18.18
CA HIS A 208 -2.51 4.69 -17.02
C HIS A 208 -3.01 3.88 -15.82
N PHE A 209 -4.31 3.97 -15.51
CA PHE A 209 -4.87 3.25 -14.36
C PHE A 209 -4.96 1.75 -14.64
N HIS A 210 -5.29 1.39 -15.88
CA HIS A 210 -5.22 0.01 -16.36
C HIS A 210 -3.81 -0.59 -16.22
N ASP A 211 -2.76 0.16 -16.59
CA ASP A 211 -1.38 -0.29 -16.44
C ASP A 211 -1.01 -0.54 -14.96
N MET A 212 -1.45 0.33 -14.04
CA MET A 212 -1.16 0.15 -12.61
C MET A 212 -1.81 -1.12 -12.05
N LEU A 213 -3.06 -1.38 -12.44
CA LEU A 213 -3.72 -2.62 -12.09
C LEU A 213 -3.08 -3.83 -12.77
N ARG A 214 -2.54 -3.67 -13.99
CA ARG A 214 -1.78 -4.73 -14.63
C ARG A 214 -0.51 -5.06 -13.86
N VAL A 215 0.22 -4.06 -13.37
CA VAL A 215 1.37 -4.26 -12.47
C VAL A 215 0.93 -5.01 -11.21
N PHE A 216 -0.16 -4.60 -10.57
CA PHE A 216 -0.71 -5.31 -9.40
C PHE A 216 -0.99 -6.79 -9.70
N GLN A 217 -1.65 -7.08 -10.81
CA GLN A 217 -1.94 -8.45 -11.21
C GLN A 217 -0.66 -9.27 -11.41
N LEU A 218 0.34 -8.68 -12.10
CA LEU A 218 1.61 -9.35 -12.35
C LEU A 218 2.36 -9.66 -11.05
N GLU A 219 2.32 -8.77 -10.06
CA GLU A 219 2.93 -9.02 -8.74
C GLU A 219 2.23 -10.16 -7.99
N LEU A 220 0.90 -10.26 -8.08
CA LEU A 220 0.15 -11.36 -7.45
C LEU A 220 0.35 -12.71 -8.16
N ASP A 221 0.62 -12.70 -9.47
CA ASP A 221 0.91 -13.91 -10.24
C ASP A 221 2.31 -14.50 -9.92
N LYS A 222 3.21 -13.72 -9.30
CA LYS A 222 4.54 -14.20 -8.93
C LYS A 222 4.47 -15.30 -7.85
N PRO A 223 5.26 -16.39 -7.98
CA PRO A 223 5.32 -17.42 -6.95
C PRO A 223 6.12 -16.92 -5.72
N GLU A 224 5.89 -17.52 -4.56
CA GLU A 224 6.56 -17.13 -3.29
C GLU A 224 6.38 -15.67 -2.91
N SER A 225 5.20 -15.14 -3.19
CA SER A 225 4.77 -13.80 -2.78
C SER A 225 3.88 -13.87 -1.56
N VAL A 226 3.92 -12.80 -0.76
CA VAL A 226 2.96 -12.54 0.31
C VAL A 226 2.28 -11.19 0.05
N LEU A 227 0.96 -11.14 0.22
CA LEU A 227 0.16 -9.92 0.20
C LEU A 227 -0.45 -9.69 1.57
N PHE A 228 -0.04 -8.61 2.23
CA PHE A 228 -0.69 -8.13 3.45
C PHE A 228 -1.77 -7.12 3.09
N VAL A 229 -3.02 -7.35 3.53
CA VAL A 229 -4.16 -6.48 3.23
C VAL A 229 -4.64 -5.78 4.49
N LEU A 230 -4.71 -4.45 4.49
CA LEU A 230 -5.12 -3.63 5.63
C LEU A 230 -6.00 -2.47 5.20
N GLY A 231 -7.04 -2.18 5.98
CA GLY A 231 -7.93 -1.04 5.73
C GLY A 231 -8.71 -1.11 4.41
N PHE A 232 -8.74 -2.27 3.75
CA PHE A 232 -9.43 -2.49 2.48
C PHE A 232 -10.55 -3.51 2.65
N SER A 233 -11.79 -3.09 2.44
CA SER A 233 -13.00 -3.89 2.69
C SER A 233 -13.40 -4.80 1.52
N PHE A 234 -12.63 -4.82 0.43
CA PHE A 234 -12.96 -5.58 -0.80
C PHE A 234 -14.26 -5.13 -1.49
N GLN A 235 -14.73 -3.91 -1.24
CA GLN A 235 -15.93 -3.35 -1.89
C GLN A 235 -15.71 -3.03 -3.38
N ASP A 236 -14.47 -2.75 -3.78
CA ASP A 236 -14.10 -2.64 -5.19
C ASP A 236 -14.10 -4.03 -5.85
N ASP A 237 -15.13 -4.31 -6.65
CA ASP A 237 -15.31 -5.60 -7.33
C ASP A 237 -14.17 -5.89 -8.33
N HIS A 238 -13.52 -4.87 -8.91
CA HIS A 238 -12.42 -5.11 -9.84
C HIS A 238 -11.19 -5.67 -9.12
N ILE A 239 -10.73 -4.99 -8.07
CA ILE A 239 -9.60 -5.43 -7.24
C ILE A 239 -9.95 -6.76 -6.55
N ALA A 240 -11.16 -6.90 -6.01
CA ALA A 240 -11.62 -8.15 -5.40
C ALA A 240 -11.63 -9.32 -6.40
N ARG A 241 -12.04 -9.08 -7.66
CA ARG A 241 -11.96 -10.10 -8.73
C ARG A 241 -10.52 -10.47 -9.07
N MET A 242 -9.59 -9.51 -9.10
CA MET A 242 -8.17 -9.77 -9.35
C MET A 242 -7.56 -10.64 -8.24
N ILE A 243 -7.82 -10.29 -6.98
CA ILE A 243 -7.36 -11.05 -5.81
C ILE A 243 -7.93 -12.48 -5.83
N ARG A 244 -9.22 -12.62 -6.14
CA ARG A 244 -9.87 -13.94 -6.25
C ARG A 244 -9.22 -14.81 -7.32
N ARG A 245 -8.85 -14.26 -8.47
CA ARG A 245 -8.11 -14.98 -9.52
C ARG A 245 -6.70 -15.34 -9.06
N ALA A 246 -6.00 -14.39 -8.44
CA ALA A 246 -4.65 -14.62 -7.94
C ALA A 246 -4.58 -15.74 -6.88
N LEU A 247 -5.64 -15.97 -6.12
CA LEU A 247 -5.71 -17.08 -5.16
C LEU A 247 -5.62 -18.48 -5.78
N GLU A 248 -5.79 -18.61 -7.11
CA GLU A 248 -5.49 -19.85 -7.84
C GLU A 248 -3.99 -20.21 -7.77
N ASN A 249 -3.11 -19.20 -7.62
CA ASN A 249 -1.69 -19.39 -7.33
C ASN A 249 -1.51 -19.84 -5.87
N ARG A 250 -1.31 -21.16 -5.67
CA ARG A 250 -1.14 -21.75 -4.33
C ARG A 250 0.13 -21.30 -3.58
N ARG A 251 1.09 -20.63 -4.26
CA ARG A 251 2.34 -20.13 -3.66
C ARG A 251 2.24 -18.67 -3.23
N LEU A 252 1.22 -17.94 -3.67
CA LEU A 252 0.84 -16.63 -3.15
C LEU A 252 0.13 -16.82 -1.82
N MET A 253 0.59 -16.14 -0.77
CA MET A 253 -0.06 -16.08 0.54
C MET A 253 -0.73 -14.73 0.70
N ILE A 254 -2.02 -14.70 1.05
CA ILE A 254 -2.74 -13.46 1.35
C ILE A 254 -3.14 -13.46 2.82
N GLU A 255 -2.69 -12.46 3.55
CA GLU A 255 -2.90 -12.28 4.98
C GLU A 255 -3.69 -10.97 5.19
N CYS A 256 -5.00 -11.09 5.42
CA CYS A 256 -5.91 -9.97 5.59
C CYS A 256 -6.06 -9.61 7.06
N PHE A 257 -5.67 -8.40 7.46
CA PHE A 257 -5.89 -7.89 8.81
C PHE A 257 -7.28 -7.25 8.89
N CYS A 258 -8.11 -7.81 9.76
CA CYS A 258 -9.44 -7.29 10.05
C CYS A 258 -9.37 -6.23 11.16
N TRP A 259 -10.02 -5.09 10.98
CA TRP A 259 -10.10 -4.05 12.00
C TRP A 259 -10.92 -4.53 13.21
N SER A 260 -11.98 -5.29 12.96
CA SER A 260 -12.81 -5.96 13.97
C SER A 260 -12.98 -7.46 13.65
N ASP A 261 -13.45 -8.27 14.62
CA ASP A 261 -13.72 -9.69 14.36
C ASP A 261 -14.84 -9.89 13.33
N ASP A 262 -15.80 -8.96 13.27
CA ASP A 262 -16.97 -9.02 12.36
C ASP A 262 -16.57 -8.81 10.89
N ASP A 263 -15.50 -8.07 10.63
CA ASP A 263 -15.04 -7.75 9.26
C ASP A 263 -14.68 -9.02 8.48
N LYS A 264 -14.30 -10.10 9.17
CA LYS A 264 -13.98 -11.37 8.52
C LYS A 264 -15.14 -11.89 7.67
N GLU A 265 -16.36 -11.80 8.18
CA GLU A 265 -17.55 -12.26 7.44
C GLU A 265 -17.86 -11.33 6.27
N GLU A 266 -17.69 -10.02 6.47
CA GLU A 266 -17.85 -9.03 5.40
C GLU A 266 -16.87 -9.25 4.25
N TYR A 267 -15.58 -9.46 4.57
CA TYR A 267 -14.54 -9.65 3.57
C TYR A 267 -14.76 -10.95 2.78
N LEU A 268 -15.16 -12.04 3.44
CA LEU A 268 -15.52 -13.30 2.78
C LEU A 268 -16.69 -13.13 1.81
N LYS A 269 -17.72 -12.38 2.22
CA LYS A 269 -18.88 -12.07 1.38
C LYS A 269 -18.47 -11.25 0.16
N ASN A 270 -17.68 -10.19 0.35
CA ASN A 270 -17.23 -9.31 -0.73
C ASN A 270 -16.31 -10.05 -1.72
N LEU A 271 -15.48 -10.98 -1.24
CA LEU A 271 -14.67 -11.87 -2.08
C LEU A 271 -15.46 -13.03 -2.73
N LYS A 272 -16.77 -13.14 -2.47
CA LYS A 272 -17.68 -14.18 -3.01
C LYS A 272 -17.27 -15.60 -2.62
N TYR A 273 -16.81 -15.79 -1.38
CA TYR A 273 -16.52 -17.10 -0.81
C TYR A 273 -17.57 -17.51 0.23
N ASN A 274 -18.19 -18.68 0.05
CA ASN A 274 -19.20 -19.24 0.95
C ASN A 274 -18.56 -19.92 2.19
N ASN A 275 -17.82 -19.15 3.00
CA ASN A 275 -17.16 -19.60 4.24
C ASN A 275 -16.09 -20.71 4.10
N ARG A 276 -15.69 -21.04 2.86
CA ARG A 276 -14.57 -21.94 2.57
C ARG A 276 -13.52 -21.22 1.73
N PRO A 277 -12.74 -20.31 2.33
CA PRO A 277 -11.66 -19.65 1.62
C PRO A 277 -10.55 -20.66 1.23
N PRO A 278 -9.80 -20.38 0.15
CA PRO A 278 -8.56 -21.11 -0.16
C PRO A 278 -7.59 -21.11 1.03
N LYS A 279 -6.77 -22.15 1.17
CA LYS A 279 -5.81 -22.28 2.30
C LYS A 279 -4.78 -21.16 2.36
N ASN A 280 -4.49 -20.55 1.22
CA ASN A 280 -3.56 -19.46 1.04
C ASN A 280 -4.21 -18.07 1.21
N LEU A 281 -5.50 -18.00 1.59
CA LEU A 281 -6.17 -16.81 2.08
C LEU A 281 -6.42 -16.96 3.57
N LYS A 282 -5.83 -16.09 4.38
CA LYS A 282 -6.03 -16.06 5.82
C LYS A 282 -6.54 -14.71 6.26
N PHE A 283 -7.38 -14.74 7.30
CA PHE A 283 -7.88 -13.57 8.00
C PHE A 283 -7.26 -13.56 9.39
N ILE A 284 -6.77 -12.41 9.80
CA ILE A 284 -6.16 -12.16 11.10
C ILE A 284 -7.10 -11.21 11.83
N THR A 285 -7.74 -11.70 12.88
CA THR A 285 -8.73 -10.92 13.62
C THR A 285 -8.16 -10.44 14.96
N PRO A 286 -8.67 -9.34 15.54
CA PRO A 286 -8.13 -8.79 16.78
C PRO A 286 -8.13 -9.78 17.94
N SER A 287 -9.18 -10.61 18.06
CA SER A 287 -9.27 -11.64 19.11
C SER A 287 -8.15 -12.69 19.05
N GLU A 288 -7.65 -13.02 17.85
CA GLU A 288 -6.53 -13.95 17.68
C GLU A 288 -5.18 -13.37 18.10
N LEU A 289 -5.09 -12.05 18.29
CA LEU A 289 -3.89 -11.34 18.73
C LEU A 289 -4.07 -10.65 20.08
N GLY A 290 -5.18 -10.92 20.79
CA GLY A 290 -5.48 -10.30 22.08
C GLY A 290 -5.69 -8.77 22.02
N LYS A 291 -6.09 -8.23 20.86
CA LYS A 291 -6.34 -6.79 20.65
C LYS A 291 -7.84 -6.53 20.47
N LYS A 292 -8.24 -5.27 20.64
CA LYS A 292 -9.60 -4.80 20.31
C LYS A 292 -9.75 -4.45 18.84
N HIS A 293 -8.71 -3.84 18.27
CA HIS A 293 -8.62 -3.46 16.87
C HIS A 293 -7.22 -3.77 16.35
N LEU A 294 -7.12 -4.02 15.04
CA LEU A 294 -5.85 -4.18 14.34
C LEU A 294 -5.71 -3.10 13.28
N GLY A 295 -4.57 -2.42 13.26
CA GLY A 295 -4.24 -1.40 12.26
C GLY A 295 -2.82 -1.52 11.73
N LEU A 296 -2.39 -0.50 10.97
CA LEU A 296 -1.03 -0.44 10.44
C LEU A 296 0.04 -0.48 11.52
N ASN A 297 -0.22 0.12 12.69
CA ASN A 297 0.71 0.13 13.81
C ASN A 297 1.03 -1.29 14.30
N ASP A 298 0.01 -2.16 14.40
CA ASP A 298 0.16 -3.54 14.83
C ASP A 298 0.98 -4.35 13.82
N LEU A 299 0.74 -4.17 12.53
CA LEU A 299 1.57 -4.78 11.50
C LEU A 299 3.01 -4.30 11.57
N GLY A 300 3.23 -2.99 11.77
CA GLY A 300 4.57 -2.45 12.00
C GLY A 300 5.28 -3.12 13.17
N ASP A 301 4.59 -3.30 14.30
CA ASP A 301 5.10 -4.04 15.48
C ASP A 301 5.43 -5.50 15.15
N ILE A 302 4.58 -6.20 14.38
CA ILE A 302 4.82 -7.59 13.96
C ILE A 302 6.06 -7.69 13.09
N LEU A 303 6.24 -6.79 12.12
CA LEU A 303 7.37 -6.79 11.20
C LEU A 303 8.70 -6.50 11.91
N LEU A 304 8.69 -5.57 12.88
CA LEU A 304 9.84 -5.26 13.74
C LEU A 304 10.11 -6.37 14.79
N GLY A 305 9.11 -7.20 15.08
CA GLY A 305 9.13 -8.20 16.15
C GLY A 305 8.99 -7.62 17.55
N ASP A 306 8.44 -6.41 17.65
CA ASP A 306 8.12 -5.73 18.90
C ASP A 306 6.70 -6.03 19.39
N PHE A 307 5.95 -6.84 18.63
CA PHE A 307 4.56 -7.18 18.95
C PHE A 307 4.47 -7.97 20.27
N LYS A 308 3.71 -7.40 21.22
CA LYS A 308 3.44 -7.95 22.55
C LYS A 308 2.01 -8.44 22.67
#